data_AF-A0A643K3T2-F1
#
_entry.id   AF-A0A643K3T2-F1
#
_cell.length_a   1.000
_cell.length_b   1.000
_cell.length_c   1.000
_cell.angle_alpha   90.00
_cell.angle_beta   90.00
_cell.angle_gamma   90.00
#
_symmetry.space_group_name_H-M   'P 1'
#
loop_
_entity.id
_entity.type
_entity.pdbx_description
1 polymer ?
#
loop_
_entity_poly.entity_id
_entity_poly.type
_entity_poly.pdbx_seq_one_letter_code
_entity_poly.pdbx_strand_id
1 'polypeptide(L)'
;MSDSSVHLVDRGRVYADMGYVLDGYSMGSASNPNPDHETAEFVVWNAVVDGPDQTLLWDTGSNPKAGDGYWPAPLYDAFSHVDAAEHTLEADLDAVGYSLSDIDGVVMSHLHLDHAGGLEAFAGSDVPIYVHEEELKFAYYSAKTTKGSIAYLASDFDHDLNWRIVHGDEHTLFDGFRLYHLPGHTPGVMGAHIETPEGDVLIAGDECYVEGNYADEIPLGPGLLWSDRHWFDSLQKVKELERRTGGDVLFGHDLDRFRSFGSGWNV
;
A
#
# COMPACT_ATOMS: atom_id res chain seq x y z
N MET A 1 17.07 20.13 3.45
CA MET A 1 17.11 19.26 2.27
C MET A 1 17.67 17.97 2.79
N SER A 2 16.79 16.98 2.93
CA SER A 2 17.16 15.63 3.34
C SER A 2 17.97 14.99 2.22
N ASP A 3 18.97 14.16 2.56
CA ASP A 3 19.75 13.38 1.60
C ASP A 3 19.05 12.03 1.26
N SER A 4 17.73 11.96 1.42
CA SER A 4 16.98 10.71 1.19
C SER A 4 16.65 10.50 -0.28
N SER A 5 16.55 9.23 -0.69
CA SER A 5 16.07 8.83 -2.01
C SER A 5 14.99 7.75 -1.91
N VAL A 6 14.12 7.66 -2.92
CA VAL A 6 13.02 6.69 -2.97
C VAL A 6 13.13 5.85 -4.23
N HIS A 7 13.25 4.53 -4.05
CA HIS A 7 13.39 3.55 -5.13
C HIS A 7 12.15 2.66 -5.15
N LEU A 8 11.33 2.78 -6.19
CA LEU A 8 10.14 1.96 -6.35
C LEU A 8 10.52 0.56 -6.84
N VAL A 9 9.88 -0.44 -6.28
CA VAL A 9 10.07 -1.85 -6.59
C VAL A 9 8.77 -2.38 -7.17
N ASP A 10 8.83 -2.88 -8.40
CA ASP A 10 7.69 -3.50 -9.07
C ASP A 10 7.46 -4.89 -8.47
N ARG A 11 6.27 -5.14 -7.91
CA ARG A 11 5.87 -6.40 -7.26
C ARG A 11 4.77 -7.13 -8.04
N GLY A 12 4.61 -6.80 -9.32
CA GLY A 12 3.73 -7.50 -10.25
C GLY A 12 2.36 -6.85 -10.45
N ARG A 13 1.40 -7.65 -10.93
CA ARG A 13 0.12 -7.19 -11.47
C ARG A 13 -1.07 -7.90 -10.86
N VAL A 14 -2.00 -7.09 -10.37
CA VAL A 14 -3.33 -7.52 -9.95
C VAL A 14 -4.35 -7.12 -11.00
N TYR A 15 -5.21 -8.06 -11.39
CA TYR A 15 -6.36 -7.77 -12.24
C TYR A 15 -7.63 -7.74 -11.39
N ALA A 16 -8.39 -6.65 -11.50
CA ALA A 16 -9.63 -6.47 -10.74
C ALA A 16 -10.67 -5.71 -11.57
N ASP A 17 -11.94 -5.88 -11.19
CA ASP A 17 -13.05 -5.09 -11.73
C ASP A 17 -12.91 -3.61 -11.29
N MET A 18 -13.05 -2.68 -12.23
CA MET A 18 -12.99 -1.24 -11.96
C MET A 18 -14.03 -0.79 -10.93
N GLY A 19 -15.14 -1.52 -10.76
CA GLY A 19 -16.15 -1.26 -9.73
C GLY A 19 -15.66 -1.50 -8.30
N TYR A 20 -14.55 -2.22 -8.09
CA TYR A 20 -13.86 -2.25 -6.79
C TYR A 20 -13.00 -1.00 -6.59
N VAL A 21 -12.42 -0.45 -7.66
CA VAL A 21 -11.43 0.63 -7.57
C VAL A 21 -12.06 2.02 -7.55
N LEU A 22 -13.15 2.21 -8.30
CA LEU A 22 -13.91 3.45 -8.35
C LEU A 22 -15.38 3.14 -8.06
N ASP A 23 -15.92 3.68 -6.97
CA ASP A 23 -17.31 3.49 -6.62
C ASP A 23 -18.23 3.99 -7.75
N GLY A 24 -19.22 3.16 -8.09
CA GLY A 24 -20.18 3.45 -9.15
C GLY A 24 -19.61 3.44 -10.58
N TYR A 25 -18.44 2.85 -10.82
CA TYR A 25 -17.81 2.81 -12.15
C TYR A 25 -18.74 2.25 -13.26
N SER A 26 -19.38 1.11 -13.00
CA SER A 26 -20.37 0.50 -13.89
C SER A 26 -21.64 0.18 -13.12
N MET A 27 -22.72 0.92 -13.39
CA MET A 27 -24.00 0.82 -12.68
C MET A 27 -25.16 0.61 -13.64
N GLY A 28 -26.01 -0.36 -13.30
CA GLY A 28 -27.23 -0.65 -14.06
C GLY A 28 -28.21 0.53 -14.06
N SER A 29 -28.86 0.75 -15.20
CA SER A 29 -29.89 1.77 -15.39
C SER A 29 -31.14 1.19 -16.05
N ALA A 30 -32.24 1.94 -16.07
CA ALA A 30 -33.47 1.48 -16.73
C ALA A 30 -33.29 1.19 -18.24
N SER A 31 -32.39 1.92 -18.90
CA SER A 31 -32.06 1.72 -20.32
C SER A 31 -30.98 0.66 -20.57
N ASN A 32 -30.13 0.39 -19.57
CA ASN A 32 -29.09 -0.63 -19.62
C ASN A 32 -29.01 -1.36 -18.26
N PRO A 33 -29.88 -2.34 -18.01
CA PRO A 33 -29.98 -2.96 -16.69
C PRO A 33 -28.82 -3.89 -16.35
N ASN A 34 -28.04 -4.34 -17.35
CA ASN A 34 -26.88 -5.22 -17.18
C ASN A 34 -25.71 -4.63 -17.97
N PRO A 35 -25.08 -3.55 -17.47
CA PRO A 35 -23.91 -3.00 -18.13
C PRO A 35 -22.77 -4.02 -18.11
N ASP A 36 -21.90 -3.94 -19.12
CA ASP A 36 -20.65 -4.67 -19.08
C ASP A 36 -19.76 -4.09 -17.97
N HIS A 37 -19.00 -4.97 -17.34
CA HIS A 37 -17.99 -4.62 -16.37
C HIS A 37 -16.62 -4.55 -17.04
N GLU A 38 -15.74 -3.72 -16.51
CA GLU A 38 -14.38 -3.55 -17.02
C GLU A 38 -13.39 -4.10 -16.00
N THR A 39 -12.59 -5.08 -16.41
CA THR A 39 -11.42 -5.54 -15.64
C THR A 39 -10.20 -4.78 -16.13
N ALA A 40 -9.44 -4.21 -15.20
CA ALA A 40 -8.20 -3.50 -15.50
C ALA A 40 -7.00 -4.14 -14.77
N GLU A 41 -5.81 -3.76 -15.21
CA GLU A 41 -4.53 -4.14 -14.62
C GLU A 41 -4.08 -3.05 -13.64
N PHE A 42 -3.64 -3.48 -12.46
CA PHE A 42 -3.14 -2.63 -11.38
C PHE A 42 -1.77 -3.10 -10.93
N VAL A 43 -0.94 -2.17 -10.46
CA VAL A 43 0.40 -2.48 -9.94
C VAL A 43 0.34 -2.84 -8.46
N VAL A 44 1.11 -3.82 -8.04
CA VAL A 44 1.54 -3.96 -6.64
C VAL A 44 2.97 -3.47 -6.59
N TRP A 45 3.30 -2.62 -5.62
CA TRP A 45 4.65 -2.11 -5.44
C TRP A 45 5.02 -2.00 -3.97
N ASN A 46 6.33 -1.92 -3.73
CA ASN A 46 6.88 -1.46 -2.47
C ASN A 46 7.98 -0.43 -2.78
N ALA A 47 8.53 0.24 -1.77
CA ALA A 47 9.57 1.23 -2.00
C ALA A 47 10.70 1.14 -0.97
N VAL A 48 11.93 1.29 -1.44
CA VAL A 48 13.08 1.49 -0.56
C VAL A 48 13.30 2.99 -0.39
N VAL A 49 13.22 3.46 0.86
CA VAL A 49 13.55 4.82 1.26
C VAL A 49 14.94 4.80 1.90
N ASP A 50 15.94 5.19 1.13
CA ASP A 50 17.34 5.25 1.56
C ASP A 50 17.58 6.62 2.17
N GLY A 51 17.62 6.68 3.50
CA GLY A 51 17.79 7.91 4.28
C GLY A 51 19.23 8.11 4.78
N PRO A 52 19.50 9.19 5.51
CA PRO A 52 20.86 9.57 5.91
C PRO A 52 21.59 8.53 6.78
N ASP A 53 20.85 7.82 7.63
CA ASP A 53 21.39 6.91 8.64
C ASP A 53 20.70 5.52 8.64
N GLN A 54 19.69 5.31 7.79
CA GLN A 54 18.91 4.07 7.75
C GLN A 54 18.20 3.89 6.41
N THR A 55 18.08 2.64 5.97
CA THR A 55 17.31 2.24 4.80
C THR A 55 15.99 1.61 5.24
N LEU A 56 14.87 2.18 4.83
CA LEU A 56 13.54 1.69 5.20
C LEU A 56 12.80 1.11 4.01
N LEU A 57 12.13 -0.01 4.21
CA LEU A 57 11.23 -0.61 3.22
C LEU A 57 9.79 -0.20 3.52
N TRP A 58 9.11 0.42 2.57
CA TRP A 58 7.67 0.71 2.61
C TRP A 58 6.88 -0.44 1.98
N ASP A 59 6.08 -1.15 2.77
CA ASP A 59 5.35 -2.38 2.40
C ASP A 59 6.24 -3.52 1.89
N THR A 60 5.68 -4.72 1.74
CA THR A 60 6.42 -5.93 1.33
C THR A 60 5.83 -6.61 0.09
N GLY A 61 4.72 -6.10 -0.42
CA GLY A 61 4.01 -6.69 -1.55
C GLY A 61 3.25 -7.96 -1.17
N SER A 62 2.90 -8.74 -2.20
CA SER A 62 2.17 -10.00 -2.06
C SER A 62 3.08 -11.18 -1.71
N ASN A 63 2.51 -12.21 -1.08
CA ASN A 63 3.21 -13.49 -0.94
C ASN A 63 3.37 -14.14 -2.33
N PRO A 64 4.55 -14.68 -2.70
CA PRO A 64 4.76 -15.27 -4.02
C PRO A 64 3.84 -16.47 -4.34
N LYS A 65 3.20 -17.05 -3.32
CA LYS A 65 2.24 -18.14 -3.50
C LYS A 65 0.81 -17.66 -3.70
N ALA A 66 0.55 -16.34 -3.80
CA ALA A 66 -0.79 -15.75 -3.92
C ALA A 66 -1.71 -16.52 -4.88
N GLY A 67 -1.24 -16.77 -6.11
CA GLY A 67 -1.97 -17.51 -7.14
C GLY A 67 -1.95 -19.04 -7.04
N ASP A 68 -1.17 -19.63 -6.13
CA ASP A 68 -1.12 -21.09 -5.87
C ASP A 68 -2.05 -21.49 -4.72
N GLY A 69 -3.22 -20.84 -4.64
CA GLY A 69 -4.23 -21.09 -3.62
C GLY A 69 -3.88 -20.58 -2.22
N TYR A 70 -2.85 -19.73 -2.10
CA TYR A 70 -2.51 -19.07 -0.84
C TYR A 70 -3.54 -18.00 -0.48
N TRP A 71 -3.92 -17.14 -1.43
CA TRP A 71 -5.01 -16.20 -1.22
C TRP A 71 -6.36 -16.93 -1.17
N PRO A 72 -7.31 -16.50 -0.31
CA PRO A 72 -8.65 -17.07 -0.28
C PRO A 72 -9.31 -17.02 -1.67
N ALA A 73 -9.87 -18.13 -2.12
CA ALA A 73 -10.41 -18.25 -3.49
C ALA A 73 -11.36 -17.10 -3.90
N PRO A 74 -12.30 -16.61 -3.06
CA PRO A 74 -13.15 -15.48 -3.44
C PRO A 74 -12.38 -14.16 -3.60
N LEU A 75 -11.30 -13.94 -2.85
CA LEU A 75 -10.46 -12.75 -3.01
C LEU A 75 -9.61 -12.84 -4.26
N TYR A 76 -8.98 -14.00 -4.50
CA TYR A 76 -8.17 -14.19 -5.70
C TYR A 76 -9.02 -14.06 -6.98
N ASP A 77 -10.27 -14.51 -6.95
CA ASP A 77 -11.22 -14.36 -8.06
C ASP A 77 -11.58 -12.87 -8.33
N ALA A 78 -11.59 -12.04 -7.28
CA ALA A 78 -11.85 -10.60 -7.38
C ALA A 78 -10.60 -9.77 -7.71
N PHE A 79 -9.44 -10.19 -7.22
CA PHE A 79 -8.15 -9.49 -7.26
C PHE A 79 -7.07 -10.50 -7.64
N SER A 80 -6.99 -10.85 -8.92
CA SER A 80 -6.09 -11.92 -9.36
C SER A 80 -4.66 -11.39 -9.55
N HIS A 81 -3.77 -11.75 -8.62
CA HIS A 81 -2.34 -11.49 -8.75
C HIS A 81 -1.67 -12.61 -9.55
N VAL A 82 -1.60 -12.42 -10.86
CA VAL A 82 -1.32 -13.51 -11.82
C VAL A 82 0.17 -13.84 -11.94
N ASP A 83 1.05 -12.90 -11.58
CA ASP A 83 2.51 -13.03 -11.71
C ASP A 83 3.24 -13.00 -10.35
N ALA A 84 2.53 -13.06 -9.22
CA ALA A 84 3.12 -13.05 -7.87
C ALA A 84 4.29 -14.03 -7.68
N ALA A 85 4.22 -15.21 -8.31
CA ALA A 85 5.25 -16.24 -8.21
C ALA A 85 6.60 -15.84 -8.83
N GLU A 86 6.60 -14.84 -9.71
CA GLU A 86 7.78 -14.26 -10.34
C GLU A 86 8.41 -13.15 -9.47
N HIS A 87 7.67 -12.66 -8.47
CA HIS A 87 7.99 -11.50 -7.64
C HIS A 87 8.29 -11.90 -6.19
N THR A 88 9.42 -12.59 -5.93
CA THR A 88 9.90 -12.77 -4.55
C THR A 88 10.49 -11.47 -4.01
N LEU A 89 10.32 -11.18 -2.72
CA LEU A 89 10.78 -9.90 -2.15
C LEU A 89 12.30 -9.72 -2.35
N GLU A 90 13.06 -10.79 -2.14
CA GLU A 90 14.51 -10.81 -2.34
C GLU A 90 14.89 -10.47 -3.79
N ALA A 91 14.24 -11.09 -4.78
CA ALA A 91 14.62 -10.93 -6.18
C ALA A 91 14.31 -9.53 -6.70
N ASP A 92 13.19 -8.95 -6.29
CA ASP A 92 12.80 -7.61 -6.75
C ASP A 92 13.59 -6.51 -6.03
N LEU A 93 13.95 -6.70 -4.75
CA LEU A 93 14.93 -5.83 -4.08
C LEU A 93 16.29 -5.89 -4.80
N ASP A 94 16.78 -7.09 -5.11
CA ASP A 94 18.06 -7.26 -5.82
C ASP A 94 18.03 -6.54 -7.19
N ALA A 95 16.88 -6.56 -7.87
CA ALA A 95 16.68 -5.91 -9.17
C ALA A 95 16.79 -4.38 -9.11
N VAL A 96 16.49 -3.76 -7.95
CA VAL A 96 16.68 -2.32 -7.72
C VAL A 96 17.97 -2.00 -6.96
N GLY A 97 18.83 -2.99 -6.72
CA GLY A 97 20.16 -2.80 -6.14
C GLY A 97 20.22 -2.85 -4.61
N TYR A 98 19.18 -3.35 -3.95
CA TYR A 98 19.11 -3.53 -2.50
C TYR A 98 18.98 -5.02 -2.14
N SER A 99 19.45 -5.41 -0.98
CA SER A 99 19.22 -6.75 -0.42
C SER A 99 18.41 -6.65 0.87
N LEU A 100 17.82 -7.76 1.33
CA LEU A 100 17.15 -7.81 2.63
C LEU A 100 18.05 -7.36 3.79
N SER A 101 19.36 -7.62 3.70
CA SER A 101 20.31 -7.22 4.76
C SER A 101 20.62 -5.73 4.78
N ASP A 102 20.27 -4.99 3.72
CA ASP A 102 20.41 -3.54 3.69
C ASP A 102 19.22 -2.85 4.38
N ILE A 103 18.12 -3.56 4.65
CA ILE A 103 16.91 -2.99 5.23
C ILE A 103 17.03 -2.88 6.76
N ASP A 104 17.10 -1.64 7.26
CA ASP A 104 17.19 -1.31 8.68
C ASP A 104 15.82 -1.23 9.38
N GLY A 105 14.74 -1.18 8.62
CA GLY A 105 13.37 -1.17 9.13
C GLY A 105 12.32 -1.30 8.04
N VAL A 106 11.12 -1.75 8.41
CA VAL A 106 9.98 -1.89 7.49
C VAL A 106 8.82 -1.05 8.00
N VAL A 107 8.19 -0.27 7.13
CA VAL A 107 6.98 0.50 7.41
C VAL A 107 5.84 -0.15 6.65
N MET A 108 4.84 -0.63 7.39
CA MET A 108 3.61 -1.18 6.79
C MET A 108 2.58 -0.07 6.67
N SER A 109 2.17 0.26 5.45
CA SER A 109 1.02 1.13 5.21
C SER A 109 -0.20 0.54 5.91
N HIS A 110 -0.45 -0.75 5.69
CA HIS A 110 -1.45 -1.56 6.37
C HIS A 110 -1.16 -3.06 6.18
N LEU A 111 -2.02 -3.96 6.65
CA LEU A 111 -1.74 -5.41 6.69
C LEU A 111 -2.61 -6.28 5.76
N HIS A 112 -3.08 -5.73 4.64
CA HIS A 112 -3.72 -6.56 3.61
C HIS A 112 -2.71 -7.45 2.87
N LEU A 113 -3.23 -8.53 2.29
CA LEU A 113 -2.52 -9.63 1.61
C LEU A 113 -1.51 -9.23 0.54
N ASP A 114 -1.71 -8.08 -0.11
CA ASP A 114 -0.87 -7.55 -1.17
C ASP A 114 0.13 -6.49 -0.70
N HIS A 115 0.11 -6.14 0.59
CA HIS A 115 1.08 -5.27 1.25
C HIS A 115 1.97 -6.05 2.21
N ALA A 116 1.39 -6.96 3.00
CA ALA A 116 2.05 -7.67 4.09
C ALA A 116 2.61 -9.05 3.72
N GLY A 117 2.41 -9.52 2.50
CA GLY A 117 2.70 -10.90 2.10
C GLY A 117 4.19 -11.30 2.12
N GLY A 118 5.10 -10.33 2.18
CA GLY A 118 6.54 -10.55 2.31
C GLY A 118 7.09 -10.40 3.73
N LEU A 119 6.25 -10.11 4.74
CA LEU A 119 6.70 -9.90 6.13
C LEU A 119 7.41 -11.11 6.75
N GLU A 120 7.12 -12.33 6.30
CA GLU A 120 7.79 -13.56 6.74
C GLU A 120 9.32 -13.48 6.58
N ALA A 121 9.83 -12.71 5.60
CA ALA A 121 11.26 -12.52 5.38
C ALA A 121 12.00 -11.89 6.58
N PHE A 122 11.28 -11.19 7.46
CA PHE A 122 11.83 -10.52 8.64
C PHE A 122 11.57 -11.27 9.96
N ALA A 123 10.95 -12.45 9.91
CA ALA A 123 10.62 -13.24 11.10
C ALA A 123 11.89 -13.67 11.87
N GLY A 124 11.89 -13.42 13.19
CA GLY A 124 13.01 -13.73 14.08
C GLY A 124 14.23 -12.80 13.94
N SER A 125 14.13 -11.74 13.13
CA SER A 125 15.15 -10.71 13.01
C SER A 125 14.93 -9.57 14.02
N ASP A 126 15.96 -8.76 14.24
CA ASP A 126 15.85 -7.54 15.05
C ASP A 126 15.34 -6.33 14.24
N VAL A 127 15.01 -6.50 12.95
CA VAL A 127 14.55 -5.41 12.07
C VAL A 127 13.20 -4.87 12.56
N PRO A 128 13.10 -3.59 12.97
CA PRO A 128 11.85 -2.98 13.43
C PRO A 128 10.79 -2.94 12.33
N ILE A 129 9.57 -3.38 12.65
CA ILE A 129 8.41 -3.33 11.75
C ILE A 129 7.41 -2.31 12.29
N TYR A 130 7.31 -1.14 11.65
CA TYR A 130 6.42 -0.06 12.01
C TYR A 130 5.01 -0.29 11.45
N VAL A 131 4.00 -0.20 12.31
CA VAL A 131 2.59 -0.34 11.94
C VAL A 131 1.71 0.49 12.85
N HIS A 132 0.61 1.03 12.34
CA HIS A 132 -0.33 1.79 13.16
C HIS A 132 -1.08 0.89 14.16
N GLU A 133 -1.35 1.40 15.36
CA GLU A 133 -2.00 0.62 16.42
C GLU A 133 -3.38 0.10 16.03
N GLU A 134 -4.16 0.89 15.29
CA GLU A 134 -5.51 0.51 14.86
C GLU A 134 -5.46 -0.55 13.77
N GLU A 135 -4.41 -0.54 12.95
CA GLU A 135 -4.22 -1.56 11.91
C GLU A 135 -3.92 -2.90 12.55
N LEU A 136 -2.93 -2.95 13.44
CA LEU A 136 -2.51 -4.21 14.05
C LEU A 136 -3.66 -4.86 14.85
N LYS A 137 -4.43 -4.05 15.60
CA LYS A 137 -5.63 -4.53 16.31
C LYS A 137 -6.66 -5.10 15.33
N PHE A 138 -6.92 -4.40 14.23
CA PHE A 138 -7.94 -4.82 13.26
C PHE A 138 -7.50 -6.04 12.44
N ALA A 139 -6.21 -6.14 12.10
CA ALA A 139 -5.64 -7.29 11.41
C ALA A 139 -5.80 -8.57 12.24
N TYR A 140 -5.42 -8.55 13.53
CA TYR A 140 -5.63 -9.72 14.41
C TYR A 140 -7.10 -10.02 14.67
N TYR A 141 -7.95 -9.01 14.82
CA TYR A 141 -9.40 -9.22 14.92
C TYR A 141 -9.95 -9.91 13.66
N SER A 142 -9.53 -9.45 12.49
CA SER A 142 -9.95 -9.99 11.20
C SER A 142 -9.46 -11.41 10.99
N ALA A 143 -8.17 -11.68 11.23
CA ALA A 143 -7.61 -13.00 10.98
C ALA A 143 -8.00 -14.06 12.04
N LYS A 144 -8.46 -13.66 13.21
CA LYS A 144 -8.89 -14.58 14.29
C LYS A 144 -10.41 -14.67 14.47
N THR A 145 -11.20 -13.96 13.66
CA THR A 145 -12.67 -14.01 13.72
C THR A 145 -13.28 -14.09 12.31
N THR A 146 -14.56 -14.49 12.21
CA THR A 146 -15.28 -14.46 10.93
C THR A 146 -16.03 -13.13 10.71
N LYS A 147 -15.65 -12.08 11.43
CA LYS A 147 -16.38 -10.80 11.49
C LYS A 147 -15.56 -9.60 11.03
N GLY A 148 -14.27 -9.79 10.77
CA GLY A 148 -13.44 -8.77 10.12
C GLY A 148 -13.31 -9.02 8.62
N SER A 149 -12.28 -8.41 8.03
CA SER A 149 -12.01 -8.51 6.59
C SER A 149 -11.27 -9.80 6.25
N ILE A 150 -11.65 -10.44 5.14
CA ILE A 150 -10.96 -11.63 4.62
C ILE A 150 -9.60 -11.29 3.98
N ALA A 151 -9.30 -10.00 3.82
CA ALA A 151 -8.04 -9.50 3.26
C ALA A 151 -6.84 -9.62 4.22
N TYR A 152 -7.09 -9.97 5.49
CA TYR A 152 -6.03 -10.18 6.49
C TYR A 152 -5.70 -11.66 6.63
N LEU A 153 -4.53 -12.06 6.15
CA LEU A 153 -4.04 -13.43 6.30
C LEU A 153 -3.07 -13.49 7.48
N ALA A 154 -3.45 -14.20 8.55
CA ALA A 154 -2.55 -14.37 9.70
C ALA A 154 -1.19 -14.97 9.28
N SER A 155 -1.14 -15.81 8.25
CA SER A 155 0.10 -16.37 7.74
C SER A 155 1.08 -15.33 7.17
N ASP A 156 0.61 -14.12 6.87
CA ASP A 156 1.48 -13.04 6.41
C ASP A 156 2.15 -12.29 7.58
N PHE A 157 1.44 -12.08 8.70
CA PHE A 157 1.90 -11.18 9.77
C PHE A 157 1.96 -11.77 11.19
N ASP A 158 1.42 -12.97 11.44
CA ASP A 158 1.45 -13.66 12.75
C ASP A 158 2.75 -14.44 12.94
N HIS A 159 3.87 -13.71 12.86
CA HIS A 159 5.24 -14.20 13.02
C HIS A 159 5.93 -13.52 14.21
N ASP A 160 7.12 -14.01 14.59
CA ASP A 160 7.98 -13.35 15.58
C ASP A 160 8.65 -12.10 14.97
N LEU A 161 7.88 -11.01 14.86
CA LEU A 161 8.29 -9.75 14.26
C LEU A 161 8.57 -8.70 15.35
N ASN A 162 9.60 -7.87 15.16
CA ASN A 162 9.95 -6.77 16.06
C ASN A 162 9.02 -5.56 15.86
N TRP A 163 7.75 -5.71 16.22
CA TRP A 163 6.72 -4.68 16.04
C TRP A 163 7.07 -3.37 16.77
N ARG A 164 7.01 -2.27 16.03
CA ARG A 164 7.07 -0.88 16.52
C ARG A 164 5.74 -0.21 16.26
N ILE A 165 4.96 -0.05 17.33
CA ILE A 165 3.61 0.47 17.21
C ILE A 165 3.63 1.98 17.09
N VAL A 166 3.05 2.47 16.00
CA VAL A 166 2.82 3.90 15.75
C VAL A 166 1.45 4.29 16.34
N HIS A 167 1.41 5.43 17.01
CA HIS A 167 0.24 5.96 17.70
C HIS A 167 -0.08 7.37 17.23
N GLY A 168 -1.38 7.69 17.16
CA GLY A 168 -1.86 9.03 16.83
C GLY A 168 -1.72 9.40 15.35
N ASP A 169 -1.98 10.67 15.05
CA ASP A 169 -2.22 11.10 13.66
C ASP A 169 -0.95 11.28 12.82
N GLU A 170 0.21 11.43 13.48
CA GLU A 170 1.52 11.71 12.86
C GLU A 170 2.66 11.04 13.66
N HIS A 171 3.67 10.55 12.94
CA HIS A 171 4.89 10.03 13.54
C HIS A 171 6.10 10.33 12.65
N THR A 172 7.16 10.89 13.23
CA THR A 172 8.40 11.18 12.49
C THR A 172 9.38 10.03 12.71
N LEU A 173 9.74 9.33 11.63
CA LEU A 173 10.76 8.28 11.68
C LEU A 173 12.16 8.89 11.76
N PHE A 174 12.41 9.90 10.94
CA PHE A 174 13.59 10.76 10.98
C PHE A 174 13.30 12.09 10.27
N ASP A 175 14.24 13.03 10.33
CA ASP A 175 14.06 14.34 9.69
C ASP A 175 13.88 14.20 8.17
N GLY A 176 12.77 14.71 7.64
CA GLY A 176 12.39 14.52 6.24
C GLY A 176 11.60 13.23 5.93
N PHE A 177 11.31 12.35 6.90
CA PHE A 177 10.38 11.22 6.72
C PHE A 177 9.34 11.18 7.85
N ARG A 178 8.10 11.57 7.50
CA ARG A 178 6.95 11.55 8.39
C ARG A 178 5.85 10.61 7.91
N LEU A 179 5.29 9.84 8.84
CA LEU A 179 4.10 9.02 8.68
C LEU A 179 2.86 9.79 9.09
N TYR A 180 1.74 9.53 8.41
CA TYR A 180 0.43 10.06 8.73
C TYR A 180 -0.58 8.94 8.84
N HIS A 181 -1.39 8.93 9.89
CA HIS A 181 -2.58 8.08 9.95
C HIS A 181 -3.62 8.61 8.95
N LEU A 182 -4.07 7.73 8.05
CA LEU A 182 -5.03 7.99 6.97
C LEU A 182 -6.16 6.93 7.00
N PRO A 183 -6.98 6.86 8.07
CA PRO A 183 -8.04 5.87 8.14
C PRO A 183 -9.07 6.07 7.03
N GLY A 184 -9.62 4.98 6.50
CA GLY A 184 -10.60 5.05 5.41
C GLY A 184 -10.79 3.69 4.76
N HIS A 185 -9.78 3.28 3.97
CA HIS A 185 -9.67 1.93 3.41
C HIS A 185 -9.64 0.87 4.51
N THR A 186 -8.72 1.00 5.46
CA THR A 186 -8.71 0.27 6.73
C THR A 186 -8.78 1.27 7.90
N PRO A 187 -9.00 0.83 9.16
CA PRO A 187 -8.93 1.74 10.30
C PRO A 187 -7.52 2.26 10.58
N GLY A 188 -6.48 1.70 9.97
CA GLY A 188 -5.09 1.96 10.35
C GLY A 188 -4.12 2.21 9.20
N VAL A 189 -4.59 2.49 7.98
CA VAL A 189 -3.70 2.89 6.87
C VAL A 189 -2.79 4.04 7.31
N MET A 190 -1.51 3.90 6.99
CA MET A 190 -0.51 4.96 7.07
C MET A 190 -0.14 5.43 5.67
N GLY A 191 -0.05 6.74 5.49
CA GLY A 191 0.65 7.38 4.38
C GLY A 191 1.97 7.99 4.85
N ALA A 192 2.72 8.57 3.92
CA ALA A 192 4.00 9.21 4.22
C ALA A 192 4.22 10.53 3.50
N HIS A 193 5.07 11.36 4.07
CA HIS A 193 5.74 12.49 3.41
C HIS A 193 7.24 12.28 3.55
N ILE A 194 7.92 12.26 2.41
CA ILE A 194 9.35 12.04 2.28
C ILE A 194 9.93 13.23 1.53
N GLU A 195 10.83 13.98 2.16
CA GLU A 195 11.57 15.07 1.53
C GLU A 195 12.78 14.49 0.79
N THR A 196 12.93 14.75 -0.51
CA THR A 196 14.15 14.42 -1.27
C THR A 196 14.76 15.67 -1.91
N PRO A 197 16.03 15.62 -2.37
CA PRO A 197 16.63 16.73 -3.12
C PRO A 197 15.91 17.08 -4.43
N GLU A 198 15.22 16.12 -5.04
CA GLU A 198 14.52 16.24 -6.33
C GLU A 198 13.07 16.70 -6.18
N GLY A 199 12.49 16.54 -4.99
CA GLY A 199 11.13 16.95 -4.66
C GLY A 199 10.58 16.17 -3.48
N ASP A 200 9.47 16.62 -2.91
CA ASP A 200 8.81 15.85 -1.87
C ASP A 200 7.95 14.75 -2.50
N VAL A 201 7.93 13.56 -1.89
CA VAL A 201 6.95 12.50 -2.22
C VAL A 201 5.95 12.32 -1.11
N LEU A 202 4.69 12.20 -1.51
CA LEU A 202 3.56 11.93 -0.63
C LEU A 202 3.00 10.55 -0.98
N ILE A 203 3.24 9.56 -0.12
CA ILE A 203 2.62 8.24 -0.31
C ILE A 203 1.21 8.29 0.26
N ALA A 204 0.21 8.25 -0.63
CA ALA A 204 -1.18 8.04 -0.26
C ALA A 204 -1.46 6.54 -0.05
N GLY A 205 -0.81 5.67 -0.84
CA GLY A 205 -1.07 4.23 -0.81
C GLY A 205 -2.55 3.94 -1.03
N ASP A 206 -3.11 3.03 -0.24
CA ASP A 206 -4.50 2.59 -0.37
C ASP A 206 -5.55 3.61 0.09
N GLU A 207 -5.13 4.78 0.57
CA GLU A 207 -6.04 5.93 0.62
C GLU A 207 -6.51 6.31 -0.78
N CYS A 208 -5.69 6.11 -1.82
CA CYS A 208 -6.06 6.34 -3.22
C CYS A 208 -5.44 5.25 -4.11
N TYR A 209 -6.25 4.35 -4.65
CA TYR A 209 -5.73 3.31 -5.56
C TYR A 209 -5.22 3.92 -6.85
N VAL A 210 -6.02 4.80 -7.45
CA VAL A 210 -5.75 5.44 -8.75
C VAL A 210 -6.03 6.94 -8.73
N GLU A 211 -5.57 7.64 -9.78
CA GLU A 211 -5.79 9.09 -9.94
C GLU A 211 -7.26 9.48 -9.76
N GLY A 212 -8.22 8.70 -10.26
CA GLY A 212 -9.65 8.96 -10.10
C GLY A 212 -10.11 9.04 -8.63
N ASN A 213 -9.47 8.28 -7.72
CA ASN A 213 -9.77 8.39 -6.29
C ASN A 213 -9.34 9.74 -5.73
N TYR A 214 -8.18 10.23 -6.18
CA TYR A 214 -7.59 11.46 -5.70
C TYR A 214 -8.21 12.71 -6.36
N ALA A 215 -8.16 12.78 -7.68
CA ALA A 215 -8.51 13.95 -8.46
C ALA A 215 -10.03 14.20 -8.47
N ASP A 216 -10.81 13.16 -8.76
CA ASP A 216 -12.27 13.23 -8.87
C ASP A 216 -12.99 12.99 -7.53
N GLU A 217 -12.23 12.68 -6.47
CA GLU A 217 -12.74 12.38 -5.13
C GLU A 217 -13.75 11.21 -5.11
N ILE A 218 -13.54 10.24 -6.00
CA ILE A 218 -14.38 9.04 -6.08
C ILE A 218 -13.85 7.99 -5.11
N PRO A 219 -14.62 7.56 -4.10
CA PRO A 219 -14.17 6.55 -3.14
C PRO A 219 -13.86 5.21 -3.80
N LEU A 220 -13.12 4.36 -3.09
CA LEU A 220 -13.02 2.94 -3.44
C LEU A 220 -14.41 2.28 -3.40
N GLY A 221 -14.60 1.26 -4.23
CA GLY A 221 -15.86 0.56 -4.36
C GLY A 221 -16.28 -0.24 -3.11
N PRO A 222 -17.51 -0.77 -3.12
CA PRO A 222 -18.08 -1.47 -1.98
C PRO A 222 -17.21 -2.64 -1.51
N GLY A 223 -16.92 -2.67 -0.21
CA GLY A 223 -16.12 -3.73 0.42
C GLY A 223 -14.64 -3.40 0.56
N LEU A 224 -14.14 -2.33 -0.07
CA LEU A 224 -12.78 -1.82 0.12
C LEU A 224 -12.70 -0.61 1.06
N LEU A 225 -13.80 -0.13 1.63
CA LEU A 225 -13.78 0.93 2.63
C LEU A 225 -14.26 0.42 3.98
N TRP A 226 -13.41 0.62 5.00
CA TRP A 226 -13.80 0.51 6.39
C TRP A 226 -14.68 1.68 6.82
N SER A 227 -14.41 2.90 6.32
CA SER A 227 -15.21 4.08 6.61
C SER A 227 -15.09 5.16 5.54
N ASP A 228 -16.16 5.38 4.77
CA ASP A 228 -16.22 6.44 3.75
C ASP A 228 -15.96 7.82 4.36
N ARG A 229 -16.49 8.09 5.56
CA ARG A 229 -16.32 9.38 6.21
C ARG A 229 -14.86 9.67 6.53
N HIS A 230 -14.14 8.68 7.06
CA HIS A 230 -12.73 8.82 7.38
C HIS A 230 -11.88 8.89 6.12
N TRP A 231 -12.20 8.08 5.10
CA TRP A 231 -11.57 8.17 3.78
C TRP A 231 -11.66 9.60 3.23
N PHE A 232 -12.85 10.21 3.20
CA PHE A 232 -12.95 11.61 2.77
C PHE A 232 -12.11 12.58 3.60
N ASP A 233 -11.99 12.40 4.92
CA ASP A 233 -11.13 13.26 5.76
C ASP A 233 -9.64 13.05 5.47
N SER A 234 -9.22 11.79 5.26
CA SER A 234 -7.86 11.39 4.90
C SER A 234 -7.47 11.94 3.52
N LEU A 235 -8.33 11.83 2.52
CA LEU A 235 -8.13 12.43 1.21
C LEU A 235 -7.89 13.94 1.31
N GLN A 236 -8.69 14.67 2.09
CA GLN A 236 -8.50 16.10 2.27
C GLN A 236 -7.18 16.44 2.98
N LYS A 237 -6.71 15.57 3.89
CA LYS A 237 -5.38 15.67 4.52
C LYS A 237 -4.27 15.48 3.48
N VAL A 238 -4.35 14.47 2.61
CA VAL A 238 -3.38 14.27 1.51
C VAL A 238 -3.34 15.49 0.58
N LYS A 239 -4.51 15.99 0.17
CA LYS A 239 -4.61 17.21 -0.67
C LYS A 239 -4.03 18.45 0.01
N GLU A 240 -4.17 18.57 1.32
CA GLU A 240 -3.56 19.68 2.08
C GLU A 240 -2.04 19.52 2.16
N LEU A 241 -1.52 18.31 2.32
CA LEU A 241 -0.08 18.05 2.27
C LEU A 241 0.48 18.45 0.91
N GLU A 242 -0.12 17.99 -0.19
CA GLU A 242 0.28 18.36 -1.56
C GLU A 242 0.30 19.89 -1.74
N ARG A 243 -0.75 20.60 -1.32
CA ARG A 243 -0.79 22.07 -1.43
C ARG A 243 0.33 22.77 -0.65
N ARG A 244 0.76 22.20 0.48
CA ARG A 244 1.76 22.80 1.37
C ARG A 244 3.19 22.49 0.95
N THR A 245 3.45 21.29 0.44
CA THR A 245 4.79 20.81 0.09
C THR A 245 5.08 20.93 -1.39
N GLY A 246 4.05 20.91 -2.24
CA GLY A 246 4.19 20.73 -3.68
C GLY A 246 4.66 19.33 -4.07
N GLY A 247 4.57 18.37 -3.15
CA GLY A 247 5.08 17.02 -3.34
C GLY A 247 4.23 16.17 -4.27
N ASP A 248 4.89 15.26 -4.98
CA ASP A 248 4.27 14.32 -5.88
C ASP A 248 3.51 13.23 -5.10
N VAL A 249 2.21 13.11 -5.36
CA VAL A 249 1.37 12.08 -4.70
C VAL A 249 1.52 10.74 -5.40
N LEU A 250 1.90 9.69 -4.67
CA LEU A 250 2.01 8.31 -5.12
C LEU A 250 0.82 7.49 -4.61
N PHE A 251 0.12 6.84 -5.55
CA PHE A 251 -1.10 6.05 -5.33
C PHE A 251 -0.77 4.57 -5.10
N GLY A 252 -1.71 3.83 -4.48
CA GLY A 252 -1.51 2.41 -4.15
C GLY A 252 -1.35 1.50 -5.36
N HIS A 253 -2.12 1.72 -6.42
CA HIS A 253 -2.32 0.71 -7.48
C HIS A 253 -2.35 1.27 -8.91
N ASP A 254 -1.97 2.53 -9.09
CA ASP A 254 -1.95 3.20 -10.39
C ASP A 254 -0.65 2.92 -11.16
N LEU A 255 -0.75 2.07 -12.19
CA LEU A 255 0.40 1.63 -12.98
C LEU A 255 1.05 2.76 -13.77
N ASP A 256 0.26 3.70 -14.30
CA ASP A 256 0.78 4.82 -15.07
C ASP A 256 1.48 5.82 -14.14
N ARG A 257 0.90 6.10 -12.98
CA ARG A 257 1.55 6.92 -11.95
C ARG A 257 2.83 6.25 -11.48
N PHE A 258 2.83 4.97 -11.13
CA PHE A 258 4.02 4.20 -10.75
C PHE A 258 5.14 4.32 -11.81
N ARG A 259 4.82 4.13 -13.09
CA ARG A 259 5.78 4.25 -14.20
C ARG A 259 6.28 5.67 -14.41
N SER A 260 5.47 6.68 -14.11
CA SER A 260 5.87 8.09 -14.18
C SER A 260 7.04 8.39 -13.23
N PHE A 261 7.14 7.69 -12.10
CA PHE A 261 8.29 7.74 -11.21
C PHE A 261 9.46 6.84 -11.66
N GLY A 262 9.16 5.68 -12.26
CA GLY A 262 10.17 4.69 -12.67
C GLY A 262 11.07 5.09 -13.86
N SER A 263 10.64 6.07 -14.66
CA SER A 263 11.50 6.68 -15.70
C SER A 263 12.12 8.01 -15.26
N GLY A 264 11.83 8.46 -14.04
CA GLY A 264 12.41 9.68 -13.51
C GLY A 264 11.73 10.23 -12.26
N TRP A 265 12.48 10.18 -11.16
CA TRP A 265 12.89 11.40 -10.43
C TRP A 265 13.87 12.26 -11.25
N ASN A 266 13.68 12.22 -12.58
CA ASN A 266 14.50 12.57 -13.74
C ASN A 266 16.02 12.63 -13.54
N VAL A 267 16.74 11.84 -14.37
CA VAL A 267 18.17 11.98 -14.72
C VAL A 267 18.86 13.27 -14.26
#